data_AF-A0A662DMC3-F1
#
_entry.id   AF-A0A662DMC3-F1
#
_cell.length_a   1.000
_cell.length_b   1.000
_cell.length_c   1.000
_cell.angle_alpha   90.00
_cell.angle_beta   90.00
_cell.angle_gamma   90.00
#
_symmetry.space_group_name_H-M   'P 1'
#
loop_
_entity.id
_entity.type
_entity.pdbx_description
1 polymer ?
#
loop_
_entity_poly.entity_id
_entity_poly.type
_entity_poly.pdbx_seq_one_letter_code
_entity_poly.pdbx_strand_id
1 'polypeptide(L)'
;MAFGQQSGPPATARQVRELMELLNDAGHTDFRDARGPMGFTQRQAGGKFSRDEADAFIEQLQDEASGMAPTEPEPTAARPKQKDKPSPRDLKLQSVPTAQLAAELQRRGWIVVEP
;
A
#
# COMPACT_ATOMS: atom_id res chain seq x y z
N MET A 1 16.60 11.44 14.52
CA MET A 1 16.62 10.21 13.68
C MET A 1 18.07 9.79 13.55
N ALA A 2 18.47 8.67 14.17
CA ALA A 2 19.86 8.22 14.13
C ALA A 2 20.16 7.60 12.75
N PHE A 3 20.78 8.40 11.87
CA PHE A 3 21.41 7.92 10.64
C PHE A 3 22.61 7.06 11.03
N GLY A 4 22.53 5.74 10.82
CA GLY A 4 23.68 4.84 11.00
C GLY A 4 23.45 3.54 11.77
N GLN A 5 22.21 3.16 12.13
CA GLN A 5 21.96 1.77 12.54
C GLN A 5 22.24 0.87 11.33
N GLN A 6 23.28 0.04 11.46
CA GLN A 6 23.71 -0.92 10.46
C GLN A 6 22.50 -1.75 10.08
N SER A 7 22.02 -1.58 8.83
CA SER A 7 21.05 -2.49 8.24
C SER A 7 21.57 -3.90 8.47
N GLY A 8 20.83 -4.71 9.22
CA GLY A 8 21.22 -6.04 9.64
C GLY A 8 21.58 -6.98 8.47
N PRO A 9 21.75 -8.29 8.72
CA PRO A 9 22.09 -9.22 7.66
C PRO A 9 21.12 -9.05 6.46
N PRO A 10 21.62 -9.14 5.21
CA PRO A 10 20.77 -8.96 4.05
C PRO A 10 19.63 -9.97 4.05
N ALA A 11 18.48 -9.58 3.54
CA ALA A 11 17.35 -10.48 3.36
C ALA A 11 17.77 -11.66 2.47
N THR A 12 17.27 -12.84 2.81
CA THR A 12 17.51 -14.04 1.99
C THR A 12 16.76 -13.91 0.67
N ALA A 13 17.24 -14.59 -0.38
CA ALA A 13 16.56 -14.59 -1.68
C ALA A 13 15.12 -15.09 -1.60
N ARG A 14 14.84 -16.01 -0.66
CA ARG A 14 13.49 -16.51 -0.39
C ARG A 14 12.58 -15.40 0.16
N GLN A 15 13.03 -14.66 1.17
CA GLN A 15 12.27 -13.54 1.75
C GLN A 15 12.00 -12.45 0.72
N VAL A 16 12.99 -12.07 -0.10
CA VAL A 16 12.79 -11.04 -1.13
C VAL A 16 11.81 -11.51 -2.20
N ARG A 17 11.83 -12.80 -2.58
CA ARG A 17 10.87 -13.36 -3.53
C ARG A 17 9.45 -13.39 -2.94
N GLU A 18 9.31 -13.87 -1.71
CA GLU A 18 8.03 -13.92 -1.00
C GLU A 18 7.41 -12.53 -0.85
N LEU A 19 8.23 -11.53 -0.48
CA LEU A 19 7.80 -10.13 -0.43
C LEU A 19 7.31 -9.63 -1.80
N MET A 20 8.01 -9.99 -2.89
CA MET A 20 7.58 -9.62 -4.25
C MET A 20 6.27 -10.29 -4.65
N GLU A 21 6.08 -11.57 -4.30
CA GLU A 21 4.84 -12.31 -4.57
C GLU A 21 3.66 -11.65 -3.85
N LEU A 22 3.80 -11.33 -2.55
CA LEU A 22 2.77 -10.64 -1.78
C LEU A 22 2.46 -9.24 -2.32
N LEU A 23 3.48 -8.51 -2.78
CA LEU A 23 3.28 -7.20 -3.42
C LEU A 23 2.51 -7.31 -4.74
N ASN A 24 2.80 -8.34 -5.54
CA ASN A 24 2.07 -8.61 -6.78
C ASN A 24 0.60 -8.95 -6.50
N ASP A 25 0.35 -9.76 -5.46
CA ASP A 25 -1.01 -10.09 -5.03
C ASP A 25 -1.77 -8.84 -4.53
N ALA A 26 -1.06 -7.89 -3.91
CA ALA A 26 -1.58 -6.57 -3.55
C ALA A 26 -1.74 -5.60 -4.75
N GLY A 27 -1.37 -6.02 -5.96
CA GLY A 27 -1.51 -5.25 -7.20
C GLY A 27 -0.33 -4.37 -7.58
N HIS A 28 0.82 -4.50 -6.90
CA HIS A 28 2.05 -3.79 -7.27
C HIS A 28 2.86 -4.58 -8.29
N THR A 29 3.52 -3.89 -9.22
CA THR A 29 4.32 -4.58 -10.26
C THR A 29 5.78 -4.82 -9.87
N ASP A 30 6.33 -3.95 -9.03
CA ASP A 30 7.70 -4.07 -8.51
C ASP A 30 7.87 -3.27 -7.20
N PHE A 31 9.06 -3.35 -6.59
CA PHE A 31 9.38 -2.60 -5.38
C PHE A 31 9.40 -1.08 -5.58
N ARG A 32 9.48 -0.58 -6.83
CA ARG A 32 9.44 0.86 -7.12
C ARG A 32 8.02 1.38 -7.14
N ASP A 33 7.10 0.61 -7.69
CA ASP A 33 5.67 0.89 -7.68
C ASP A 33 5.13 0.84 -6.25
N ALA A 34 5.53 -0.18 -5.48
CA ALA A 34 5.19 -0.30 -4.07
C ALA A 34 5.83 0.79 -3.18
N ARG A 35 6.82 1.55 -3.66
CA ARG A 35 7.59 2.52 -2.86
C ARG A 35 6.72 3.58 -2.18
N GLY A 36 5.79 4.15 -2.94
CA GLY A 36 4.85 5.16 -2.44
C GLY A 36 3.92 4.61 -1.37
N PRO A 37 3.10 3.59 -1.70
CA PRO A 37 2.13 3.04 -0.76
C PRO A 37 2.78 2.34 0.45
N MET A 38 3.89 1.62 0.27
CA MET A 38 4.59 0.90 1.36
C MET A 38 5.61 1.75 2.11
N GLY A 39 5.86 2.99 1.69
CA GLY A 39 6.86 3.85 2.31
C GLY A 39 8.31 3.33 2.19
N PHE A 40 8.60 2.47 1.21
CA PHE A 40 9.96 1.92 1.05
C PHE A 40 11.00 3.02 0.83
N THR A 41 12.20 2.79 1.36
CA THR A 41 13.38 3.64 1.11
C THR A 41 13.95 3.43 -0.29
N GLN A 42 14.84 4.33 -0.74
CA GLN A 42 15.37 4.27 -2.12
C GLN A 42 16.16 2.98 -2.34
N ARG A 43 16.82 2.52 -1.28
CA ARG A 43 17.54 1.25 -1.22
C ARG A 43 16.59 0.06 -1.39
N GLN A 44 15.48 0.04 -0.66
CA GLN A 44 14.48 -1.01 -0.68
C GLN A 44 13.71 -1.07 -2.00
N ALA A 45 13.42 0.07 -2.62
CA ALA A 45 12.89 0.14 -3.98
C ALA A 45 13.86 -0.43 -5.04
N GLY A 46 15.14 -0.61 -4.69
CA GLY A 46 16.13 -1.35 -5.46
C GLY A 46 16.24 -2.83 -5.08
N GLY A 47 15.30 -3.38 -4.32
CA GLY A 47 15.27 -4.78 -3.87
C GLY A 47 16.23 -5.10 -2.71
N LYS A 48 16.83 -4.08 -2.07
CA LYS A 48 17.80 -4.28 -1.00
C LYS A 48 17.13 -4.12 0.36
N PHE A 49 16.78 -5.24 0.97
CA PHE A 49 16.20 -5.33 2.31
C PHE A 49 17.19 -5.98 3.28
N SER A 50 17.15 -5.62 4.56
CA SER A 50 17.68 -6.49 5.61
C SER A 50 16.68 -7.61 5.91
N ARG A 51 17.13 -8.65 6.60
CA ARG A 51 16.29 -9.77 7.02
C ARG A 51 15.08 -9.29 7.83
N ASP A 52 15.33 -8.49 8.86
CA ASP A 52 14.29 -7.99 9.75
C ASP A 52 13.32 -7.04 9.03
N GLU A 53 13.82 -6.23 8.06
CA GLU A 53 12.97 -5.39 7.23
C GLU A 53 12.03 -6.23 6.36
N ALA A 54 12.56 -7.28 5.71
CA ALA A 54 11.76 -8.14 4.85
C ALA A 54 10.70 -8.91 5.65
N ASP A 55 11.07 -9.47 6.80
CA ASP A 55 10.13 -10.20 7.67
C ASP A 55 8.98 -9.29 8.13
N ALA A 56 9.27 -8.05 8.55
CA ALA A 56 8.24 -7.09 8.96
C ALA A 56 7.26 -6.72 7.84
N PHE A 57 7.75 -6.52 6.61
CA PHE A 57 6.87 -6.22 5.47
C PHE A 57 6.07 -7.42 5.00
N ILE A 58 6.64 -8.63 5.06
CA ILE A 58 5.94 -9.88 4.74
C ILE A 58 4.77 -10.08 5.72
N GLU A 59 5.01 -9.93 7.02
CA GLU A 59 3.97 -10.05 8.06
C GLU A 59 2.86 -9.02 7.83
N GLN A 60 3.20 -7.75 7.62
CA GLN A 60 2.24 -6.68 7.34
C GLN A 60 1.35 -7.01 6.12
N LEU A 61 1.95 -7.48 5.02
CA LEU A 61 1.23 -7.82 3.80
C LEU A 61 0.35 -9.06 3.95
N GLN A 62 0.80 -10.05 4.72
CA GLN A 62 0.01 -11.25 5.00
C GLN A 62 -1.21 -10.93 5.88
N ASP A 63 -1.07 -10.03 6.86
CA ASP A 63 -2.16 -9.56 7.69
C ASP A 63 -3.21 -8.78 6.89
N GLU A 64 -2.75 -7.89 6.00
CA GLU A 64 -3.60 -7.10 5.11
C GLU A 64 -4.35 -8.01 4.12
N ALA A 65 -3.65 -9.00 3.53
CA ALA A 65 -4.26 -9.99 2.64
C ALA A 65 -5.27 -10.91 3.35
N SER A 66 -5.02 -11.25 4.61
CA SER A 66 -5.91 -12.10 5.40
C SER A 66 -7.14 -11.36 5.95
N GLY A 67 -7.21 -10.03 5.78
CA GLY A 67 -8.27 -9.20 6.34
C GLY A 67 -8.31 -9.20 7.88
N MET A 68 -7.25 -9.70 8.50
CA MET A 68 -7.13 -9.78 9.94
C MET A 68 -6.62 -8.42 10.41
N ALA A 69 -7.56 -7.59 10.87
CA ALA A 69 -7.23 -6.26 11.41
C ALA A 69 -6.08 -6.40 12.44
N PRO A 70 -4.98 -5.63 12.34
CA PRO A 70 -3.79 -5.87 13.14
C PRO A 70 -4.10 -5.76 14.63
N THR A 71 -3.76 -6.78 15.40
CA THR A 71 -3.63 -6.67 16.86
C THR A 71 -2.35 -5.91 17.16
N GLU A 72 -2.49 -4.62 17.46
CA GLU A 72 -1.45 -3.72 18.01
C GLU A 72 -0.67 -4.38 19.16
N PRO A 73 0.66 -4.21 19.22
CA PRO A 73 1.26 -3.81 20.48
C PRO A 73 1.77 -2.35 20.41
N GLU A 74 1.46 -1.66 21.50
CA GLU A 74 1.60 -0.23 21.85
C GLU A 74 2.99 0.42 21.63
N PRO A 75 3.06 1.78 21.70
CA PRO A 75 3.84 2.61 20.80
C PRO A 75 5.13 3.18 21.42
N THR A 76 6.11 3.48 20.56
CA THR A 76 7.10 4.53 20.86
C THR A 76 7.14 5.56 19.73
N ALA A 77 6.79 6.80 20.08
CA ALA A 77 7.00 8.05 19.34
C ALA A 77 6.35 8.24 17.95
N ALA A 78 5.02 8.42 17.96
CA ALA A 78 4.22 9.41 17.21
C ALA A 78 4.49 9.70 15.70
N ARG A 79 3.65 9.10 14.82
CA ARG A 79 2.57 9.78 14.05
C ARG A 79 1.71 8.75 13.24
N PRO A 80 0.45 9.07 12.88
CA PRO A 80 -0.71 8.35 13.40
C PRO A 80 -1.38 7.32 12.47
N LYS A 81 -2.29 6.58 13.08
CA LYS A 81 -3.15 5.48 12.63
C LYS A 81 -4.02 5.78 11.39
N GLN A 82 -4.33 4.70 10.65
CA GLN A 82 -5.70 4.23 10.33
C GLN A 82 -6.39 4.51 8.96
N LYS A 83 -6.91 3.38 8.45
CA LYS A 83 -8.04 3.11 7.52
C LYS A 83 -7.75 3.20 6.02
N ASP A 84 -7.93 2.06 5.34
CA ASP A 84 -8.30 1.91 3.93
C ASP A 84 -9.22 3.03 3.50
N LYS A 85 -8.65 3.96 2.74
CA LYS A 85 -9.36 5.14 2.31
C LYS A 85 -9.47 5.07 0.81
N PRO A 86 -10.70 5.06 0.23
CA PRO A 86 -10.92 5.61 -1.10
C PRO A 86 -9.94 6.75 -1.31
N SER A 87 -9.22 6.72 -2.43
CA SER A 87 -8.24 7.74 -2.70
C SER A 87 -8.93 9.10 -2.54
N PRO A 88 -8.19 10.19 -2.28
CA PRO A 88 -8.79 11.52 -2.16
C PRO A 88 -9.66 11.91 -3.37
N ARG A 89 -9.49 11.22 -4.51
CA ARG A 89 -10.34 11.34 -5.70
C ARG A 89 -11.65 10.56 -5.55
N ASP A 90 -11.62 9.34 -5.05
CA ASP A 90 -12.80 8.49 -4.85
C ASP A 90 -13.77 9.07 -3.82
N LEU A 91 -13.25 9.66 -2.72
CA LEU A 91 -14.08 10.33 -1.71
C LEU A 91 -14.87 11.52 -2.28
N LYS A 92 -14.27 12.26 -3.22
CA LYS A 92 -14.94 13.40 -3.87
C LYS A 92 -16.03 12.92 -4.82
N LEU A 93 -15.81 11.82 -5.54
CA LEU A 93 -16.78 11.24 -6.45
C LEU A 93 -18.01 10.68 -5.71
N GLN A 94 -17.82 10.11 -4.51
CA GLN A 94 -18.91 9.60 -3.67
C GLN A 94 -19.88 10.69 -3.16
N SER A 95 -19.43 11.93 -3.05
CA SER A 95 -20.28 13.06 -2.64
C SER A 95 -21.17 13.63 -3.75
N VAL A 96 -20.91 13.28 -5.02
CA VAL A 96 -21.68 13.79 -6.15
C VAL A 96 -22.92 12.91 -6.33
N PRO A 97 -24.14 13.50 -6.38
CA PRO A 97 -25.34 12.73 -6.66
C PRO A 97 -25.24 11.99 -7.99
N THR A 98 -25.64 10.72 -7.99
CA THR A 98 -25.56 9.84 -9.17
C THR A 98 -26.21 10.44 -10.41
N ALA A 99 -27.36 11.10 -10.26
CA ALA A 99 -28.06 11.77 -11.36
C ALA A 99 -27.25 12.93 -11.97
N GLN A 100 -26.51 13.67 -11.14
CA GLN A 100 -25.66 14.77 -11.60
C GLN A 100 -24.40 14.25 -12.31
N LEU A 101 -23.84 13.14 -11.80
CA LEU A 101 -22.72 12.45 -12.43
C LEU A 101 -23.13 11.88 -13.80
N ALA A 102 -24.31 11.28 -13.90
CA ALA A 102 -24.87 10.78 -15.16
C ALA A 102 -25.09 11.91 -16.18
N ALA A 103 -25.65 13.05 -15.76
CA ALA A 103 -25.87 14.21 -16.64
C ALA A 103 -24.56 14.81 -17.17
N GLU A 104 -23.49 14.88 -16.36
CA GLU A 104 -22.17 15.33 -16.82
C GLU A 104 -21.53 14.37 -17.82
N LEU A 105 -21.67 13.06 -17.61
CA LEU A 105 -21.20 12.05 -18.57
C LEU A 105 -21.94 12.20 -19.91
N GLN A 106 -23.26 12.32 -19.89
CA GLN A 106 -24.07 12.57 -21.10
C GLN A 106 -23.72 13.87 -21.81
N ARG A 107 -23.55 14.98 -21.08
CA ARG A 107 -23.14 16.27 -21.66
C ARG A 107 -21.78 16.20 -22.35
N ARG A 108 -20.88 15.32 -21.87
CA ARG A 108 -19.56 15.05 -22.45
C ARG A 108 -19.60 14.04 -23.60
N GLY A 109 -20.79 13.65 -24.06
CA GLY A 109 -20.99 12.76 -25.19
C GLY A 109 -20.96 11.27 -24.83
N TRP A 110 -20.99 10.91 -23.55
CA TRP A 110 -21.02 9.51 -23.10
C TRP A 110 -22.47 9.04 -22.89
N ILE A 111 -22.83 7.86 -23.40
CA ILE A 111 -24.16 7.29 -23.13
C ILE A 111 -24.13 6.60 -21.78
N VAL A 112 -24.95 7.08 -20.84
CA VAL A 112 -25.15 6.45 -19.52
C VAL A 112 -26.36 5.55 -19.60
N VAL A 113 -26.18 4.27 -19.24
CA VAL A 113 -27.26 3.28 -19.08
C VAL A 113 -27.34 2.96 -17.60
N GLU A 114 -28.55 3.00 -17.03
CA GLU A 114 -28.75 2.54 -15.65
C GLU A 114 -28.46 1.03 -15.58
N PRO A 115 -27.77 0.55 -14.53
CA PRO A 115 -27.42 -0.86 -14.38
C PRO A 115 -28.66 -1.76 -14.23
#